data_AF-A0A926UZH7-F1
#
_entry.id   AF-A0A926UZH7-F1
#
_cell.length_a   1.000
_cell.length_b   1.000
_cell.length_c   1.000
_cell.angle_alpha   90.00
_cell.angle_beta   90.00
_cell.angle_gamma   90.00
#
_symmetry.space_group_name_H-M   'P 1'
#
loop_
_entity.id
_entity.type
_entity.pdbx_description
1 polymer ?
#
loop_
_entity_poly.entity_id
_entity_poly.type
_entity_poly.pdbx_seq_one_letter_code
_entity_poly.pdbx_strand_id
1 'polypeptide(L)'
;MSIITIHQLEPDITQQLEQRAAQHGRTIELEIKAILKSVLAPKKPSNVDLATAINRRFADFGDFEIPEIPREPMRSLPTFDMGDL
;
A
#
# COMPACT_ATOMS: atom_id res chain seq x y z
N MET A 1 31.20 -1.57 4.60
CA MET A 1 30.76 -1.13 3.26
C MET A 1 30.75 -2.35 2.37
N SER A 2 29.65 -2.60 1.67
CA SER A 2 29.56 -3.67 0.67
C SER A 2 29.26 -3.02 -0.68
N ILE A 3 30.02 -3.41 -1.70
CA ILE A 3 29.89 -2.92 -3.07
C ILE A 3 29.32 -4.07 -3.91
N ILE A 4 28.32 -3.77 -4.73
CA ILE A 4 27.75 -4.70 -5.68
C ILE A 4 28.02 -4.13 -7.07
N THR A 5 28.64 -4.93 -7.92
CA THR A 5 28.84 -4.62 -9.34
C THR A 5 27.96 -5.55 -10.16
N ILE A 6 27.11 -4.99 -11.02
CA ILE A 6 26.29 -5.76 -11.96
C ILE A 6 26.96 -5.64 -13.32
N HIS A 7 27.41 -6.77 -13.89
CA HIS A 7 28.05 -6.80 -15.19
C HIS A 7 27.03 -7.09 -16.29
N GLN A 8 27.22 -6.47 -17.46
CA GLN A 8 26.42 -6.70 -18.67
C GLN A 8 24.91 -6.49 -18.47
N LEU A 9 24.52 -5.41 -17.79
CA LEU A 9 23.11 -5.03 -17.69
C LEU A 9 22.57 -4.68 -19.08
N GLU A 10 21.43 -5.26 -19.44
CA GLU A 10 20.80 -4.99 -20.71
C GLU A 10 20.46 -3.49 -20.86
N PRO A 11 20.64 -2.90 -22.06
CA PRO A 11 20.50 -1.46 -22.25
C PRO A 11 19.08 -0.97 -22.00
N ASP A 12 18.08 -1.79 -22.28
CA ASP A 12 16.67 -1.51 -22.00
C ASP A 12 16.40 -1.41 -20.49
N ILE A 13 17.01 -2.28 -19.67
CA ILE A 13 16.89 -2.23 -18.21
C ILE A 13 17.54 -0.95 -17.67
N THR A 14 18.72 -0.59 -18.19
CA THR A 14 19.42 0.63 -17.80
C THR A 14 18.56 1.88 -18.08
N GLN A 15 17.97 1.97 -19.27
CA GLN A 15 17.07 3.06 -19.64
C GLN A 15 15.83 3.14 -18.75
N GLN A 16 15.20 1.99 -18.44
CA GLN A 16 14.03 1.96 -17.54
C GLN A 16 14.39 2.41 -16.12
N LEU A 17 15.57 2.04 -15.61
CA LEU A 17 16.05 2.48 -14.30
C LEU A 17 16.30 3.99 -14.26
N GLU A 18 16.91 4.56 -15.30
CA GLU A 18 17.12 6.00 -15.41
C GLU A 18 15.80 6.76 -15.46
N GLN A 19 14.84 6.28 -16.26
CA GLN A 19 13.53 6.89 -16.36
C GLN A 19 12.78 6.87 -15.02
N ARG A 20 12.76 5.72 -14.31
CA ARG A 20 12.16 5.62 -12.97
C ARG A 20 12.86 6.52 -11.96
N ALA A 21 14.19 6.58 -11.98
CA ALA A 21 14.96 7.43 -11.09
C ALA A 21 14.60 8.92 -11.30
N ALA A 22 14.50 9.37 -12.56
CA ALA A 22 14.08 10.72 -12.90
C ALA A 22 12.65 11.02 -12.43
N GLN A 23 11.70 10.09 -12.62
CA GLN A 23 10.32 10.22 -12.15
C GLN A 23 10.22 10.37 -10.62
N HIS A 24 11.10 9.70 -9.88
CA HIS A 24 11.16 9.79 -8.42
C HIS A 24 12.06 10.90 -7.89
N GLY A 25 12.73 11.67 -8.76
CA GLY A 25 13.69 12.70 -8.37
C GLY A 25 14.91 12.13 -7.64
N ARG A 26 15.36 10.92 -8.01
CA ARG A 26 16.47 10.19 -7.38
C ARG A 26 17.60 9.95 -8.36
N THR A 27 18.79 9.66 -7.83
CA THR A 27 19.87 9.07 -8.63
C THR A 27 19.56 7.62 -8.95
N ILE A 28 20.17 7.09 -10.02
CA ILE A 28 20.03 5.68 -10.38
C ILE A 28 20.45 4.74 -9.23
N GLU A 29 21.52 5.08 -8.50
CA GLU A 29 21.98 4.33 -7.33
C GLU A 29 20.93 4.28 -6.23
N LEU A 30 20.28 5.41 -5.93
CA LEU A 30 19.22 5.48 -4.93
C LEU A 30 17.99 4.69 -5.35
N GLU A 31 17.63 4.72 -6.64
CA GLU A 31 16.52 3.93 -7.16
C GLU A 31 16.81 2.42 -7.11
N ILE A 32 18.01 1.99 -7.50
CA ILE A 32 18.45 0.59 -7.38
C ILE A 32 18.39 0.13 -5.92
N LYS A 33 18.89 0.95 -4.97
CA LYS A 33 18.79 0.66 -3.53
C LYS A 33 17.35 0.57 -3.07
N ALA A 34 16.47 1.45 -3.54
CA ALA A 34 15.05 1.43 -3.19
C ALA A 34 14.36 0.15 -3.69
N ILE A 35 14.65 -0.27 -4.93
CA ILE A 35 14.13 -1.51 -5.51
C ILE A 35 14.62 -2.74 -4.73
N LEU A 36 15.92 -2.82 -4.47
CA LEU A 36 16.48 -3.93 -3.68
C LEU A 36 15.84 -3.98 -2.29
N LYS A 37 15.67 -2.82 -1.64
CA LYS A 37 15.03 -2.73 -0.33
C LYS A 37 13.57 -3.17 -0.38
N SER A 38 12.82 -2.79 -1.42
CA SER A 38 11.40 -3.17 -1.53
C SER A 38 11.21 -4.65 -1.80
N VAL A 39 12.08 -5.25 -2.62
CA VAL A 39 12.01 -6.68 -2.96
C VAL A 39 12.48 -7.55 -1.80
N LEU A 40 13.53 -7.14 -1.10
CA LEU A 40 14.09 -7.87 0.04
C LEU A 40 13.39 -7.59 1.37
N ALA A 41 12.52 -6.56 1.42
CA ALA A 41 11.72 -6.31 2.61
C ALA A 41 10.94 -7.59 2.93
N PRO A 42 11.07 -8.14 4.15
CA PRO A 42 10.29 -9.30 4.53
C PRO A 42 8.83 -8.93 4.31
N LYS A 43 8.12 -9.76 3.53
CA LYS A 43 6.68 -9.67 3.37
C LYS A 43 6.12 -9.86 4.78
N LYS A 44 5.93 -8.75 5.52
CA LYS A 44 5.27 -8.83 6.82
C LYS A 44 3.96 -9.52 6.51
N PRO A 45 3.65 -10.67 7.13
CA PRO A 45 2.33 -11.20 7.00
C PRO A 45 1.41 -10.05 7.40
N SER A 46 0.56 -9.62 6.48
CA SER A 46 -0.49 -8.65 6.75
C SER A 46 -1.55 -9.24 7.68
N ASN A 47 -1.24 -10.33 8.39
CA ASN A 47 -1.88 -10.76 9.62
C ASN A 47 -1.53 -9.76 10.73
N VAL A 48 -1.81 -8.48 10.49
CA VAL A 48 -2.20 -7.62 11.59
C VAL A 48 -3.51 -8.23 12.06
N ASP A 49 -3.49 -8.82 13.25
CA ASP A 49 -4.70 -9.34 13.86
C ASP A 49 -5.81 -8.27 13.80
N LEU A 50 -7.06 -8.70 13.60
CA LEU A 50 -8.18 -7.81 13.37
C LEU A 50 -8.28 -6.74 14.47
N ALA A 51 -8.03 -7.10 15.74
CA ALA A 51 -8.05 -6.15 16.84
C ALA A 51 -6.97 -5.07 16.69
N THR A 52 -5.77 -5.45 16.23
CA THR A 52 -4.69 -4.48 15.99
C THR A 52 -5.00 -3.58 14.79
N ALA A 53 -5.64 -4.10 13.75
CA ALA A 53 -6.02 -3.32 12.57
C ALA A 53 -7.10 -2.28 12.92
N ILE A 54 -8.11 -2.67 13.70
CA ILE A 54 -9.14 -1.78 14.23
C ILE A 54 -8.49 -0.68 15.08
N ASN A 55 -7.69 -1.06 16.09
CA ASN A 55 -7.04 -0.09 16.98
C ASN A 55 -6.22 0.96 16.23
N ARG A 56 -5.43 0.56 15.22
CA ARG A 56 -4.65 1.50 14.41
C ARG A 56 -5.50 2.50 13.65
N ARG A 57 -6.66 2.09 13.13
CA ARG A 57 -7.56 2.97 12.39
C ARG A 57 -8.18 4.04 13.28
N PHE A 58 -8.35 3.73 14.56
CA PHE A 58 -8.99 4.60 15.54
C PHE A 58 -8.00 5.33 16.47
N ALA A 59 -6.69 5.05 16.37
CA ALA A 59 -5.66 5.59 17.27
C ALA A 59 -5.64 7.13 17.33
N ASP A 60 -5.92 7.80 16.20
CA ASP A 60 -5.93 9.26 16.11
C ASP A 60 -7.19 9.91 16.71
N PHE A 61 -8.25 9.12 16.95
CA PHE A 61 -9.53 9.61 17.47
C PHE A 61 -9.60 9.62 19.00
N GLY A 62 -8.57 9.09 19.68
CA GLY A 62 -8.56 8.97 21.13
C GLY A 62 -9.58 7.95 21.63
N ASP A 63 -9.94 8.07 22.91
CA ASP A 63 -10.95 7.19 23.52
C ASP A 63 -12.36 7.71 23.20
N PHE A 64 -13.23 6.84 22.71
CA PHE A 64 -14.62 7.18 22.41
C PHE A 64 -15.54 5.99 22.69
N GLU A 65 -16.70 6.32 23.22
CA GLU A 65 -17.79 5.36 23.42
C GLU A 65 -18.72 5.39 22.21
N ILE A 66 -19.09 4.22 21.70
CA ILE A 66 -20.11 4.11 20.66
C ILE A 66 -21.46 4.15 21.37
N PRO A 67 -22.32 5.16 21.09
CA PRO A 67 -23.63 5.24 21.74
C PRO A 67 -24.48 4.03 21.34
N GLU A 68 -25.31 3.56 22.26
CA GLU A 68 -26.31 2.55 21.95
C GLU A 68 -27.36 3.16 21.01
N ILE A 69 -27.51 2.58 19.81
CA ILE A 69 -28.51 3.01 18.83
C ILE A 69 -29.68 2.03 18.88
N PRO A 70 -30.91 2.47 19.17
CA PRO A 70 -32.06 1.58 19.22
C PRO A 70 -32.30 0.93 17.85
N ARG A 71 -32.79 -0.31 17.87
CA ARG A 71 -33.09 -1.04 16.63
C ARG A 71 -34.28 -0.40 15.92
N GLU A 72 -34.08 -0.03 14.67
CA GLU A 72 -35.14 0.44 13.77
C GLU A 72 -35.80 -0.74 13.03
N PRO A 73 -37.02 -0.55 12.48
CA PRO A 73 -37.63 -1.49 11.56
C PRO A 73 -36.69 -1.83 10.39
N MET A 74 -36.87 -3.03 9.82
CA MET A 74 -36.07 -3.48 8.69
C MET A 74 -36.19 -2.49 7.52
N ARG A 75 -35.06 -2.09 6.92
CA ARG A 75 -35.08 -1.23 5.73
C ARG A 75 -35.80 -1.94 4.59
N SER A 76 -36.51 -1.17 3.78
CA SER A 76 -37.06 -1.66 2.50
C SER A 76 -35.94 -2.18 1.60
N LEU A 77 -36.22 -3.24 0.85
CA LEU A 77 -35.27 -3.78 -0.12
C LEU A 77 -34.89 -2.70 -1.15
N PRO A 78 -33.61 -2.60 -1.55
CA PRO A 78 -33.23 -1.72 -2.64
C PRO A 78 -33.88 -2.20 -3.95
N THR A 79 -34.56 -1.31 -4.66
CA THR A 79 -34.97 -1.53 -6.05
C THR A 79 -33.78 -1.22 -6.95
N PHE A 80 -33.25 -2.25 -7.61
CA PHE A 80 -32.29 -2.09 -8.69
C PHE A 80 -33.08 -1.93 -9.99
N ASP A 81 -33.55 -0.72 -10.29
CA ASP A 81 -34.19 -0.46 -11.58
C ASP A 81 -33.16 -0.65 -12.70
N MET A 82 -33.49 -1.56 -13.62
CA MET A 82 -32.69 -1.87 -14.81
C MET A 82 -32.99 -0.79 -15.86
N GLY A 83 -32.45 0.42 -15.67
CA GLY A 83 -32.76 1.58 -16.49
C GLY A 83 -31.57 2.51 -16.68
N ASP A 84 -30.50 1.99 -17.29
CA ASP A 84 -29.46 2.78 -17.98
C ASP A 84 -28.66 1.81 -18.90
N LEU A 85 -29.35 1.25 -19.90
CA LEU A 85 -28.74 0.64 -21.08
C LEU A 85 -29.47 1.14 -22.33
#